data_AF-A0A291GU46-F1
#
_entry.id   AF-A0A291GU46-F1
#
_cell.length_a   1.000
_cell.length_b   1.000
_cell.length_c   1.000
_cell.angle_alpha   90.00
_cell.angle_beta   90.00
_cell.angle_gamma   90.00
#
_symmetry.space_group_name_H-M   'P 1'
#
loop_
_entity.id
_entity.type
_entity.pdbx_description
1 polymer ?
#
loop_
_entity_poly.entity_id
_entity_poly.type
_entity_poly.pdbx_seq_one_letter_code
_entity_poly.pdbx_strand_id
1 'polypeptide(L)'
;MTTSDHLPDSSDRWTPRRRTDAPSDGAPAPSAVLHEELSRIERRLEAVIAQGRHEFSEGSDSYDRATVAVLRLASLFEEDRFRAVLGVVTTAERRGIITTRNIAAHSGYSSMDIDIFWRTVTERLPGVIERIRAANL
;
A
#
# COMPACT_ATOMS: atom_id res chain seq x y z
N MET A 1 -36.61 28.45 38.54
CA MET A 1 -36.46 28.07 37.12
C MET A 1 -34.97 28.00 36.85
N THR A 2 -34.38 26.82 37.03
CA THR A 2 -32.93 26.60 36.90
C THR A 2 -32.79 25.61 35.76
N THR A 3 -32.50 26.11 34.56
CA THR A 3 -32.26 25.29 33.39
C THR A 3 -30.83 24.78 33.50
N SER A 4 -30.66 23.54 33.95
CA SER A 4 -29.39 22.84 33.88
C SER A 4 -29.08 22.54 32.41
N ASP A 5 -28.00 23.15 31.94
CA ASP A 5 -27.33 22.84 30.69
C ASP A 5 -27.00 21.35 30.64
N HIS A 6 -27.55 20.64 29.66
CA HIS A 6 -27.17 19.26 29.36
C HIS A 6 -26.19 19.28 28.18
N LEU A 7 -24.89 19.37 28.49
CA LEU A 7 -23.84 19.11 27.50
C LEU A 7 -23.76 17.59 27.26
N PRO A 8 -23.79 17.11 26.02
CA PRO A 8 -23.66 15.69 25.73
C PRO A 8 -22.27 15.17 26.11
N ASP A 9 -22.27 13.98 26.72
CA ASP A 9 -21.11 13.21 27.17
C ASP A 9 -20.10 13.01 26.02
N SER A 10 -18.88 13.51 26.21
CA SER A 10 -17.79 13.55 25.22
C SER A 10 -16.76 12.45 25.47
N SER A 11 -17.20 11.27 25.91
CA SER A 11 -16.33 10.19 26.35
C SER A 11 -16.19 9.01 25.38
N ASP A 12 -16.83 9.01 24.21
CA ASP A 12 -16.60 7.97 23.18
C ASP A 12 -15.38 8.28 22.28
N ARG A 13 -14.28 8.68 22.92
CA ARG A 13 -13.04 9.04 22.24
C ARG A 13 -12.35 7.77 21.72
N TRP A 14 -12.15 7.70 20.40
CA TRP A 14 -11.29 6.70 19.77
C TRP A 14 -9.97 6.58 20.53
N THR A 15 -9.79 5.47 21.24
CA THR A 15 -8.58 5.17 22.00
C THR A 15 -7.76 4.17 21.19
N PRO A 16 -6.65 4.59 20.56
CA PRO A 16 -5.80 3.66 19.82
C PRO A 16 -5.29 2.59 20.77
N ARG A 17 -5.64 1.33 20.50
CA ARG A 17 -5.11 0.19 21.25
C ARG A 17 -3.59 0.16 21.00
N ARG A 18 -2.77 0.23 22.06
CA ARG A 18 -1.33 -0.01 21.91
C ARG A 18 -1.17 -1.39 21.28
N ARG A 19 -0.36 -1.46 20.24
CA ARG A 19 0.08 -2.71 19.64
C ARG A 19 0.96 -3.41 20.67
N THR A 20 0.33 -4.16 21.57
CA THR A 20 1.01 -5.06 22.50
C THR A 20 1.84 -6.02 21.65
N ASP A 21 3.12 -6.15 21.97
CA ASP A 21 3.99 -7.14 21.37
C ASP A 21 3.32 -8.52 21.53
N ALA A 22 2.73 -9.00 20.43
CA ALA A 22 2.18 -10.33 20.40
C ALA A 22 3.31 -11.32 20.70
N PRO A 23 3.05 -12.40 21.46
CA PRO A 23 4.05 -13.43 21.72
C PRO A 23 4.70 -13.87 20.41
N SER A 24 6.03 -13.85 20.34
CA SER A 24 6.82 -14.21 19.15
C SER A 24 6.65 -15.68 18.73
N ASP A 25 6.04 -16.51 19.58
CA ASP A 25 5.79 -17.92 19.29
C ASP A 25 4.60 -18.04 18.32
N GLY A 26 4.91 -18.37 17.06
CA GLY A 26 3.92 -18.58 16.01
C GLY A 26 3.76 -17.45 14.99
N ALA A 27 4.63 -16.42 15.02
CA ALA A 27 4.63 -15.41 13.96
C ALA A 27 4.97 -16.05 12.60
N PRO A 28 4.18 -15.82 11.54
CA PRO A 28 4.45 -16.39 10.22
C PRO A 28 5.80 -15.90 9.70
N ALA A 29 6.51 -16.78 8.99
CA ALA A 29 7.80 -16.46 8.39
C ALA A 29 7.68 -15.22 7.48
N PRO A 30 8.71 -14.34 7.42
CA PRO A 30 8.68 -13.15 6.57
C PRO A 30 8.36 -13.46 5.10
N SER A 31 8.82 -14.60 4.57
CA SER A 31 8.51 -15.04 3.21
C SER A 31 7.02 -15.37 3.01
N ALA A 32 6.37 -16.01 3.99
CA ALA A 32 4.94 -16.32 3.92
C ALA A 32 4.08 -15.05 3.97
N VAL A 33 4.44 -14.11 4.86
CA VAL A 33 3.79 -12.79 4.92
C VAL A 33 3.99 -12.02 3.62
N LEU A 34 5.24 -11.98 3.12
CA LEU A 34 5.56 -11.33 1.85
C LEU A 34 4.72 -11.92 0.71
N HIS A 35 4.65 -13.24 0.60
CA HIS A 35 3.90 -13.91 -0.46
C HIS A 35 2.42 -13.52 -0.46
N GLU A 36 1.77 -13.56 0.69
CA GLU A 36 0.37 -13.16 0.83
C GLU A 36 0.16 -11.68 0.49
N GLU A 37 1.10 -10.82 0.92
CA GLU A 37 1.06 -9.39 0.65
C GLU A 37 1.23 -9.08 -0.85
N LEU A 38 2.18 -9.75 -1.53
CA LEU A 38 2.34 -9.65 -2.99
C LEU A 38 1.08 -10.12 -3.71
N SER A 39 0.45 -11.21 -3.28
CA SER A 39 -0.79 -11.72 -3.90
C SER A 39 -1.93 -10.72 -3.80
N ARG A 40 -2.03 -9.99 -2.69
CA ARG A 40 -3.01 -8.92 -2.51
C ARG A 40 -2.72 -7.69 -3.37
N ILE A 41 -1.45 -7.39 -3.60
CA ILE A 41 -1.02 -6.28 -4.46
C ILE A 41 -1.30 -6.62 -5.92
N GLU A 42 -0.90 -7.80 -6.39
CA GLU A 42 -1.16 -8.26 -7.76
C GLU A 42 -2.64 -8.26 -8.10
N ARG A 43 -3.50 -8.84 -7.25
CA ARG A 43 -4.96 -8.82 -7.50
C ARG A 43 -5.53 -7.40 -7.69
N ARG A 44 -4.95 -6.40 -7.01
CA ARG A 44 -5.35 -5.00 -7.20
C ARG A 44 -4.86 -4.48 -8.54
N LEU A 45 -3.60 -4.75 -8.90
CA LEU A 45 -3.03 -4.33 -10.18
C LEU A 45 -3.75 -4.99 -11.37
N GLU A 46 -4.04 -6.29 -11.28
CA GLU A 46 -4.81 -7.04 -12.27
C GLU A 46 -6.21 -6.44 -12.45
N ALA A 47 -6.89 -6.07 -11.36
CA ALA A 47 -8.19 -5.42 -11.44
C ALA A 47 -8.11 -4.05 -12.13
N VAL A 48 -7.06 -3.25 -11.85
CA VAL A 48 -6.81 -1.97 -12.53
C VAL A 48 -6.54 -2.16 -14.01
N ILE A 49 -5.72 -3.15 -14.36
CA ILE A 49 -5.42 -3.51 -15.77
C ILE A 49 -6.70 -3.94 -16.48
N ALA A 50 -7.52 -4.78 -15.85
CA ALA A 50 -8.76 -5.29 -16.43
C ALA A 50 -9.83 -4.21 -16.62
N GLN A 51 -9.95 -3.25 -15.70
CA GLN A 51 -10.82 -2.09 -15.85
C GLN A 51 -10.35 -1.16 -16.99
N GLY A 52 -9.04 -1.08 -17.19
CA GLY A 52 -8.46 -0.40 -18.33
C GLY A 52 -8.29 1.11 -18.12
N ARG A 53 -7.54 1.74 -19.04
CA ARG A 53 -7.10 3.13 -18.93
C ARG A 53 -8.26 4.13 -18.84
N HIS A 54 -9.40 3.85 -19.48
CA HIS A 54 -10.54 4.76 -19.54
C HIS A 54 -11.24 4.96 -18.19
N GLU A 55 -11.25 3.93 -17.33
CA GLU A 55 -11.75 4.01 -15.96
C GLU A 55 -10.69 4.57 -14.98
N PHE A 56 -9.48 4.82 -15.46
CA PHE A 56 -8.38 5.31 -14.63
C PHE A 56 -8.37 6.83 -14.61
N SER A 57 -9.14 7.39 -13.68
CA SER A 57 -9.18 8.82 -13.38
C SER A 57 -8.95 9.08 -11.90
N GLU A 58 -8.54 10.29 -11.59
CA GLU A 58 -8.51 10.82 -10.24
C GLU A 58 -9.81 10.53 -9.47
N GLY A 59 -9.73 10.00 -8.24
CA GLY A 59 -10.90 9.67 -7.41
C GLY A 59 -11.75 8.47 -7.87
N SER A 60 -11.34 7.76 -8.93
CA SER A 60 -11.98 6.51 -9.33
C SER A 60 -11.56 5.33 -8.45
N ASP A 61 -12.40 4.30 -8.38
CA ASP A 61 -12.07 3.03 -7.74
C ASP A 61 -10.78 2.40 -8.29
N SER A 62 -10.54 2.53 -9.60
CA SER A 62 -9.33 1.99 -10.24
C SER A 62 -8.08 2.74 -9.76
N TYR A 63 -8.16 4.06 -9.63
CA TYR A 63 -7.07 4.87 -9.11
C TYR A 63 -6.81 4.61 -7.62
N ASP A 64 -7.87 4.44 -6.83
CA ASP A 64 -7.76 4.10 -5.41
C ASP A 64 -7.09 2.74 -5.20
N ARG A 65 -7.49 1.72 -5.98
CA ARG A 65 -6.86 0.40 -5.97
C ARG A 65 -5.38 0.46 -6.30
N ALA A 66 -5.01 1.23 -7.33
CA ALA A 66 -3.63 1.47 -7.71
C ALA A 66 -2.84 2.16 -6.59
N THR A 67 -3.43 3.19 -5.97
CA THR A 67 -2.83 3.93 -4.86
C THR A 67 -2.56 3.02 -3.66
N VAL A 68 -3.54 2.19 -3.29
CA VAL A 68 -3.39 1.19 -2.22
C VAL A 68 -2.33 0.15 -2.57
N ALA A 69 -2.25 -0.30 -3.83
CA ALA A 69 -1.22 -1.23 -4.26
C ALA A 69 0.20 -0.65 -4.09
N VAL A 70 0.41 0.60 -4.49
CA VAL A 70 1.70 1.30 -4.34
C VAL A 70 2.04 1.54 -2.88
N LEU A 71 1.08 1.98 -2.06
CA LEU A 71 1.26 2.16 -0.62
C LEU A 71 1.75 0.89 0.05
N ARG A 72 1.05 -0.23 -0.21
CA ARG A 72 1.39 -1.53 0.39
C ARG A 72 2.75 -2.02 -0.08
N LEU A 73 3.04 -1.91 -1.39
CA LEU A 73 4.34 -2.31 -1.92
C LEU A 73 5.49 -1.49 -1.32
N ALA A 74 5.33 -0.17 -1.20
CA ALA A 74 6.33 0.70 -0.59
C ALA A 74 6.58 0.33 0.88
N SER A 75 5.52 0.02 1.65
CA SER A 75 5.67 -0.41 3.04
C SER A 75 6.49 -1.69 3.19
N LEU A 76 6.40 -2.64 2.25
CA LEU A 76 7.24 -3.85 2.28
C LEU A 76 8.74 -3.49 2.23
N PHE A 77 9.11 -2.45 1.47
CA PHE A 77 10.49 -1.98 1.39
C PHE A 77 10.94 -1.19 2.62
N GLU A 78 10.04 -0.72 3.48
CA GLU A 78 10.36 0.04 4.69
C GLU A 78 10.56 -0.85 5.91
N GLU A 79 10.09 -2.10 5.85
CA GLU A 79 10.19 -3.06 6.94
C GLU A 79 11.47 -3.91 6.86
N ASP A 80 12.32 -3.82 7.88
CA ASP A 80 13.61 -4.50 7.93
C ASP A 80 13.52 -6.04 7.81
N ARG A 81 12.43 -6.64 8.29
CA ARG A 81 12.20 -8.09 8.20
C ARG A 81 12.12 -8.62 6.76
N PHE A 82 11.81 -7.76 5.78
CA PHE A 82 11.74 -8.15 4.37
C PHE A 82 13.02 -7.82 3.59
N ARG A 83 14.02 -7.19 4.22
CA ARG A 83 15.23 -6.70 3.52
C ARG A 83 15.97 -7.81 2.76
N ALA A 84 16.09 -9.00 3.35
CA ALA A 84 16.79 -10.12 2.72
C ALA A 84 16.04 -10.65 1.49
N VAL A 85 14.73 -10.83 1.60
CA VAL A 85 13.87 -11.40 0.53
C VAL A 85 13.61 -10.40 -0.60
N LEU A 86 13.72 -9.09 -0.35
CA LEU A 86 13.56 -8.04 -1.37
C LEU A 86 14.88 -7.65 -2.06
N GLY A 87 15.98 -8.36 -1.81
CA GLY A 87 17.32 -8.01 -2.29
C GLY A 87 17.49 -8.00 -3.82
N VAL A 88 16.57 -8.63 -4.56
CA VAL A 88 16.53 -8.63 -6.03
C VAL A 88 16.12 -7.27 -6.63
N VAL A 89 15.46 -6.41 -5.86
CA VAL A 89 14.99 -5.11 -6.33
C VAL A 89 16.10 -4.07 -6.17
N THR A 90 16.39 -3.35 -7.24
CA THR A 90 17.46 -2.35 -7.22
C THR A 90 17.11 -1.17 -6.33
N THR A 91 18.14 -0.49 -5.81
CA THR A 91 17.97 0.74 -5.02
C THR A 91 17.19 1.83 -5.79
N ALA A 92 17.38 1.90 -7.12
CA ALA A 92 16.69 2.86 -7.97
C ALA A 92 15.18 2.56 -8.07
N GLU A 93 14.80 1.30 -8.28
CA GLU A 93 13.40 0.88 -8.31
C GLU A 93 12.72 1.08 -6.95
N ARG A 94 13.39 0.68 -5.87
CA ARG A 94 12.90 0.92 -4.50
C ARG A 94 12.64 2.40 -4.25
N ARG A 95 13.57 3.27 -4.66
CA ARG A 95 13.40 4.72 -4.53
C ARG A 95 12.22 5.22 -5.37
N GLY A 96 12.08 4.76 -6.61
CA GLY A 96 10.96 5.13 -7.48
C GLY A 96 9.59 4.74 -6.89
N ILE A 97 9.48 3.56 -6.30
CA ILE A 97 8.26 3.09 -5.64
C ILE A 97 7.92 3.96 -4.42
N ILE A 98 8.91 4.24 -3.56
CA ILE A 98 8.73 5.12 -2.39
C ILE A 98 8.35 6.54 -2.82
N THR A 99 8.97 7.09 -3.87
CA THR A 99 8.61 8.40 -4.41
C THR A 99 7.18 8.41 -4.95
N THR A 100 6.78 7.38 -5.70
CA THR A 100 5.40 7.26 -6.21
C THR A 100 4.39 7.21 -5.05
N ARG A 101 4.70 6.43 -4.00
CA ARG A 101 3.91 6.42 -2.76
C ARG A 101 3.81 7.80 -2.12
N ASN A 102 4.94 8.51 -1.99
CA ASN A 102 4.96 9.81 -1.35
C ASN A 102 4.08 10.83 -2.10
N ILE A 103 4.12 10.81 -3.43
CA ILE A 103 3.24 11.64 -4.27
C ILE A 103 1.78 11.23 -4.03
N ALA A 104 1.44 9.96 -4.23
CA ALA A 104 0.06 9.49 -4.06
C ALA A 104 -0.52 9.74 -2.66
N ALA A 105 0.31 9.75 -1.62
CA ALA A 105 -0.12 9.97 -0.22
C ALA A 105 -0.25 11.44 0.21
N HIS A 106 0.51 12.37 -0.39
CA HIS A 106 0.60 13.76 0.09
C HIS A 106 0.04 14.80 -0.87
N SER A 107 -0.07 14.46 -2.15
CA SER A 107 -0.34 15.43 -3.19
C SER A 107 -1.81 15.86 -3.30
N GLY A 108 -2.71 15.22 -2.57
CA GLY A 108 -4.09 15.10 -3.07
C GLY A 108 -4.08 14.39 -4.43
N TYR A 109 -5.23 14.04 -4.94
CA TYR A 109 -5.26 13.24 -6.15
C TYR A 109 -4.78 14.02 -7.42
N SER A 110 -4.66 15.37 -7.34
CA SER A 110 -4.47 16.27 -8.49
C SER A 110 -3.02 16.52 -8.94
N SER A 111 -2.01 16.20 -8.12
CA SER A 111 -0.61 16.51 -8.47
C SER A 111 0.14 15.37 -9.17
N MET A 112 -0.47 14.20 -9.32
CA MET A 112 0.19 13.06 -9.97
C MET A 112 -0.17 13.03 -11.46
N ASP A 113 0.85 12.99 -12.32
CA ASP A 113 0.64 12.71 -13.73
C ASP A 113 0.03 11.31 -13.86
N ILE A 114 -1.24 11.29 -14.27
CA ILE A 114 -2.05 10.08 -14.30
C ILE A 114 -1.56 9.05 -15.32
N ASP A 115 -0.93 9.49 -16.41
CA ASP A 115 -0.36 8.59 -17.42
C ASP A 115 0.97 7.99 -16.96
N ILE A 116 1.78 8.75 -16.22
CA ILE A 116 2.94 8.21 -15.52
C ILE A 116 2.50 7.20 -14.46
N PHE A 117 1.45 7.50 -13.70
CA PHE A 117 0.95 6.60 -12.67
C PHE A 117 0.38 5.32 -13.27
N TRP A 118 -0.45 5.44 -14.31
CA TRP A 118 -0.99 4.32 -15.06
C TRP A 118 0.11 3.37 -15.53
N ARG A 119 1.12 3.87 -16.25
CA ARG A 119 2.25 3.04 -16.70
C ARG A 119 3.03 2.42 -15.55
N THR A 120 3.19 3.15 -14.45
CA THR A 120 3.87 2.63 -13.27
C THR A 120 3.13 1.41 -12.72
N VAL A 121 1.81 1.51 -12.53
CA VAL A 121 1.03 0.43 -11.89
C VAL A 121 0.65 -0.71 -12.83
N THR A 122 0.64 -0.49 -14.14
CA THR A 122 0.26 -1.52 -15.13
C THR A 122 1.44 -2.18 -15.85
N GLU A 123 2.60 -1.53 -15.91
CA GLU A 123 3.77 -2.07 -16.61
C GLU A 123 4.93 -2.34 -15.65
N ARG A 124 5.30 -1.35 -14.83
CA ARG A 124 6.53 -1.42 -14.02
C ARG A 124 6.37 -2.28 -12.77
N LEU A 125 5.31 -2.03 -11.99
CA LEU A 125 5.11 -2.76 -10.73
C LEU A 125 4.88 -4.26 -10.94
N PRO A 126 4.08 -4.72 -11.93
CA PRO A 126 3.95 -6.14 -12.21
C PRO A 126 5.30 -6.83 -12.45
N GLY A 127 6.18 -6.23 -13.26
CA GLY A 127 7.51 -6.79 -13.51
C GLY A 127 8.42 -6.81 -12.26
N VAL A 128 8.31 -5.81 -11.38
CA VAL A 128 9.03 -5.83 -10.09
C VAL A 128 8.52 -6.98 -9.21
N ILE A 129 7.20 -7.15 -9.11
CA ILE A 129 6.61 -8.21 -8.29
C ILE A 129 6.98 -9.59 -8.81
N GLU A 130 6.91 -9.80 -10.13
CA GLU A 130 7.32 -11.04 -10.77
C GLU A 130 8.77 -11.40 -10.42
N ARG A 131 9.70 -10.43 -10.49
CA ARG A 131 11.10 -10.65 -10.08
C ARG A 131 11.24 -11.01 -8.60
N ILE A 132 10.49 -10.34 -7.71
CA ILE A 132 10.48 -10.67 -6.28
C ILE A 132 10.00 -12.11 -6.09
N ARG A 133 8.93 -12.52 -6.78
CA ARG A 133 8.42 -13.90 -6.69
C ARG A 133 9.44 -14.91 -7.19
N ALA A 134 10.02 -14.69 -8.37
CA ALA A 134 11.01 -15.59 -8.94
C ALA A 134 12.25 -15.78 -8.06
N ALA A 135 12.61 -14.79 -7.24
CA ALA A 135 13.74 -14.87 -6.31
C ALA A 135 13.41 -15.58 -4.97
N ASN A 136 12.13 -15.83 -4.67
CA ASN A 136 11.66 -16.32 -3.37
C ASN A 136 10.72 -17.54 -3.46
N LEU A 137 10.53 -18.10 -4.65
CA LEU A 137 9.78 -19.33 -4.92
C LEU A 137 10.73 -20.48 -5.24
#